data_AF-A0A9J5YVJ9-F1
#
_entry.id   AF-A0A9J5YVJ9-F1
#
_cell.length_a   1.000
_cell.length_b   1.000
_cell.length_c   1.000
_cell.angle_alpha   90.00
_cell.angle_beta   90.00
_cell.angle_gamma   90.00
#
_symmetry.space_group_name_H-M   'P 1'
#
loop_
_entity.id
_entity.type
_entity.pdbx_description
1 polymer ?
#
loop_
_entity_poly.entity_id
_entity_poly.type
_entity_poly.pdbx_seq_one_letter_code
_entity_poly.pdbx_strand_id
1 'polypeptide(L)'
;MTPSVCQLQLHLDGQQFVSFKNNQTVDQIINNPMIRKTMLTEFFLMNKINNDAINLNLLYKEFPQHFVWSSSYKIWSRQKQRLTIGRIVTCHLTEGERYYLRLLLMNV
;
A
#
# COMPACT_ATOMS: atom_id res chain seq x y z
N MET A 1 23.27 -12.36 1.42
CA MET A 1 21.85 -12.28 1.79
C MET A 1 21.07 -11.72 0.60
N THR A 2 19.92 -12.30 0.25
CA THR A 2 19.00 -11.77 -0.78
C THR A 2 17.84 -11.04 -0.08
N PRO A 3 17.65 -9.73 -0.28
CA PRO A 3 16.59 -9.00 0.39
C PRO A 3 15.21 -9.45 -0.10
N SER A 4 14.21 -9.46 0.78
CA SER A 4 12.83 -9.76 0.38
C SER A 4 12.28 -8.65 -0.50
N VAL A 5 11.45 -8.99 -1.48
CA VAL A 5 10.77 -8.03 -2.35
C VAL A 5 9.32 -7.89 -1.90
N CYS A 6 8.88 -6.66 -1.63
CA CYS A 6 7.49 -6.32 -1.33
C CYS A 6 6.84 -5.68 -2.56
N GLN A 7 5.86 -6.36 -3.14
CA GLN A 7 5.11 -5.83 -4.28
C GLN A 7 4.02 -4.88 -3.80
N LEU A 8 4.18 -3.59 -4.08
CA LEU A 8 3.32 -2.51 -3.60
C LEU A 8 2.18 -2.24 -4.58
N GLN A 9 0.97 -2.14 -4.04
CA GLN A 9 -0.26 -1.93 -4.80
C GLN A 9 -0.33 -0.51 -5.37
N LEU A 10 -0.87 -0.39 -6.56
CA LEU A 10 -1.11 0.89 -7.23
C LEU A 10 -2.52 0.88 -7.80
N HIS A 11 -3.34 1.81 -7.35
CA HIS A 11 -4.70 2.03 -7.85
C HIS A 11 -5.08 3.50 -7.58
N LEU A 12 -6.05 4.00 -8.34
CA LEU A 12 -6.69 5.27 -8.04
C LEU A 12 -7.66 5.12 -6.86
N ASP A 13 -8.13 6.25 -6.35
CA ASP A 13 -9.18 6.23 -5.33
C ASP A 13 -10.45 5.57 -5.89
N GLY A 14 -11.11 4.75 -5.07
CA GLY A 14 -12.27 3.94 -5.48
C GLY A 14 -11.99 2.79 -6.45
N GLN A 15 -10.82 2.70 -7.08
CA GLN A 15 -10.47 1.67 -8.09
C GLN A 15 -9.62 0.52 -7.51
N GLN A 16 -9.75 0.26 -6.22
CA GLN A 16 -8.99 -0.76 -5.51
C GLN A 16 -9.59 -2.14 -5.75
N PHE A 17 -8.73 -3.13 -6.00
CA PHE A 17 -9.17 -4.52 -6.11
C PHE A 17 -9.67 -5.04 -4.76
N VAL A 18 -10.87 -5.60 -4.78
CA VAL A 18 -11.54 -6.19 -3.62
C VAL A 18 -11.72 -7.68 -3.83
N SER A 19 -11.23 -8.48 -2.88
CA SER A 19 -11.49 -9.92 -2.83
C SER A 19 -12.58 -10.22 -1.80
N PHE A 20 -13.55 -11.03 -2.19
CA PHE A 20 -14.65 -11.48 -1.35
C PHE A 20 -14.93 -12.96 -1.60
N LYS A 21 -15.59 -13.62 -0.65
CA LYS A 21 -16.01 -15.02 -0.79
C LYS A 21 -17.35 -15.09 -1.50
N ASN A 22 -17.59 -16.18 -2.25
CA ASN A 22 -18.84 -16.37 -3.00
C ASN A 22 -20.11 -16.38 -2.12
N ASN A 23 -19.98 -16.65 -0.81
CA ASN A 23 -21.09 -16.67 0.12
C ASN A 23 -21.35 -15.32 0.83
N GLN A 24 -20.63 -14.25 0.47
CA GLN A 24 -20.82 -12.92 1.05
C GLN A 24 -21.81 -12.09 0.23
N THR A 25 -22.71 -11.40 0.92
CA THR A 25 -23.62 -10.44 0.28
C THR A 25 -22.92 -9.10 0.02
N VAL A 26 -23.48 -8.29 -0.88
CA VAL A 26 -22.98 -6.93 -1.17
C VAL A 26 -22.92 -6.08 0.10
N ASP A 27 -23.93 -6.14 0.96
CA ASP A 27 -23.95 -5.39 2.22
C ASP A 27 -22.84 -5.83 3.18
N GLN A 28 -22.57 -7.14 3.27
CA GLN A 28 -21.47 -7.64 4.10
C GLN A 28 -20.11 -7.18 3.58
N ILE A 29 -19.96 -7.08 2.26
CA ILE A 29 -18.74 -6.60 1.60
C ILE A 29 -18.56 -5.11 1.87
N ILE A 30 -19.58 -4.28 1.60
CA ILE A 30 -19.50 -2.82 1.75
C ILE A 30 -19.29 -2.40 3.21
N ASN A 31 -19.94 -3.08 4.15
CA ASN A 31 -19.84 -2.78 5.57
C ASN A 31 -18.56 -3.32 6.23
N ASN A 32 -17.72 -4.07 5.51
CA ASN A 32 -16.45 -4.56 6.04
C ASN A 32 -15.39 -3.44 6.01
N PRO A 33 -14.94 -2.89 7.15
CA PRO A 33 -13.98 -1.80 7.18
C PRO A 33 -12.60 -2.18 6.62
N MET A 34 -12.26 -3.48 6.61
CA MET A 34 -10.97 -3.97 6.11
C MET A 34 -10.91 -4.05 4.59
N ILE A 35 -12.07 -4.00 3.90
CA ILE A 35 -12.14 -4.29 2.47
C ILE A 35 -11.53 -3.18 1.62
N ARG A 36 -11.59 -1.94 2.12
CA ARG A 36 -11.02 -0.74 1.47
C ARG A 36 -9.58 -0.48 1.90
N LYS A 37 -9.01 -1.30 2.79
CA LYS A 37 -7.65 -1.14 3.27
C LYS A 37 -6.67 -1.88 2.37
N THR A 38 -5.85 -1.10 1.68
CA THR A 38 -4.73 -1.57 0.86
C THR A 38 -3.42 -1.04 1.44
N MET A 39 -2.31 -1.57 0.93
CA MET A 39 -0.99 -1.04 1.29
C MET A 39 -0.86 0.45 0.96
N LEU A 40 -1.51 0.92 -0.10
CA LEU A 40 -1.45 2.30 -0.58
C LEU A 40 -2.30 3.24 0.27
N THR A 41 -3.55 2.86 0.60
CA THR A 41 -4.41 3.69 1.47
C THR A 41 -3.81 3.83 2.87
N GLU A 42 -3.28 2.74 3.42
CA GLU A 42 -2.67 2.76 4.74
C GLU A 42 -1.31 3.45 4.74
N PHE A 43 -0.60 3.50 3.61
CA PHE A 43 0.60 4.34 3.48
C PHE A 43 0.24 5.83 3.61
N PHE A 44 -0.79 6.30 2.91
CA PHE A 44 -1.23 7.69 3.05
C PHE A 44 -1.73 8.00 4.47
N LEU A 45 -2.48 7.08 5.07
CA LEU A 45 -2.94 7.23 6.46
C LEU A 45 -1.76 7.32 7.43
N MET A 46 -0.77 6.43 7.31
CA MET A 46 0.44 6.44 8.16
C MET A 46 1.19 7.75 8.07
N ASN A 47 1.42 8.27 6.86
CA ASN A 47 2.09 9.56 6.67
C ASN A 47 1.27 10.75 7.16
N LYS A 48 -0.01 10.57 7.48
CA LYS A 48 -0.85 11.62 8.07
C LYS A 48 -0.84 11.58 9.60
N ILE A 49 -0.75 10.39 10.22
CA ILE A 49 -1.03 10.22 11.66
C ILE A 49 0.15 9.69 12.48
N ASN A 50 1.14 9.07 11.84
CA ASN A 50 2.23 8.41 12.55
C ASN A 50 3.49 9.27 12.52
N ASN A 51 3.94 9.72 13.70
CA ASN A 51 5.11 10.59 13.83
C ASN A 51 6.38 10.00 13.21
N ASP A 52 6.61 8.69 13.32
CA ASP A 52 7.80 8.07 12.71
C ASP A 52 7.74 8.13 11.18
N ALA A 53 6.58 7.85 10.58
CA ALA A 53 6.40 7.92 9.14
C ALA A 53 6.58 9.36 8.62
N ILE A 54 5.96 10.33 9.30
CA ILE A 54 6.08 11.77 9.00
C ILE A 54 7.56 12.20 9.07
N ASN A 55 8.25 11.85 10.14
CA ASN A 55 9.65 12.25 10.36
C ASN A 55 10.62 11.61 9.37
N LEU A 56 10.35 10.36 8.94
CA LEU A 56 11.20 9.68 7.97
C LEU A 56 10.98 10.19 6.54
N ASN A 57 9.80 10.72 6.23
CA ASN A 57 9.44 11.30 4.93
C ASN A 57 9.84 10.41 3.74
N LEU A 58 9.39 9.15 3.77
CA LEU A 58 9.79 8.12 2.80
C LEU A 58 8.92 8.12 1.54
N LEU A 59 9.55 7.83 0.40
CA LEU A 59 8.81 7.47 -0.80
C LEU A 59 8.08 6.14 -0.59
N TYR A 60 6.99 5.93 -1.32
CA TYR A 60 6.21 4.70 -1.17
C TYR A 60 7.06 3.44 -1.46
N LYS A 61 7.97 3.50 -2.44
CA LYS A 61 8.91 2.42 -2.77
C LYS A 61 9.92 2.10 -1.64
N GLU A 62 10.19 3.06 -0.76
CA GLU A 62 11.14 2.96 0.35
C GLU A 62 10.46 2.52 1.64
N PHE A 63 9.15 2.71 1.74
CA PHE A 63 8.37 2.38 2.94
C PHE A 63 8.60 0.96 3.48
N PRO A 64 8.68 -0.10 2.64
CA PRO A 64 8.95 -1.46 3.12
C PRO A 64 10.33 -1.66 3.76
N GLN A 65 11.28 -0.73 3.59
CA GLN A 65 12.59 -0.79 4.25
C GLN A 65 12.49 -0.47 5.74
N HIS A 66 11.44 0.26 6.15
CA HIS A 66 11.24 0.73 7.52
C HIS A 66 9.98 0.17 8.16
N PHE A 67 9.00 -0.25 7.37
CA PHE A 67 7.71 -0.74 7.83
C PHE A 67 7.36 -2.08 7.20
N VAL A 68 6.72 -2.95 7.98
CA VAL A 68 6.22 -4.25 7.53
C VAL A 68 4.70 -4.23 7.45
N TRP A 69 4.16 -4.80 6.38
CA TRP A 69 2.72 -4.92 6.19
C TRP A 69 2.17 -6.15 6.91
N SER A 70 1.13 -5.96 7.73
CA SER A 70 0.35 -7.06 8.26
C SER A 70 -0.90 -7.27 7.41
N SER A 71 -0.93 -8.35 6.62
CA SER A 71 -2.11 -8.69 5.81
C SER A 71 -3.36 -9.01 6.63
N SER A 72 -3.18 -9.56 7.83
CA SER A 72 -4.29 -9.92 8.73
C SER A 72 -4.97 -8.70 9.35
N TYR A 73 -4.16 -7.71 9.77
CA TYR A 73 -4.66 -6.50 10.42
C TYR A 73 -4.83 -5.32 9.45
N LYS A 74 -4.31 -5.44 8.22
CA LYS A 74 -4.30 -4.40 7.19
C LYS A 74 -3.67 -3.10 7.70
N ILE A 75 -2.50 -3.21 8.33
CA ILE A 75 -1.75 -2.07 8.88
C ILE A 75 -0.26 -2.20 8.58
N TRP A 76 0.42 -1.07 8.56
CA TRP A 76 1.87 -0.97 8.58
C TRP A 76 2.39 -0.88 10.01
N SER A 77 3.46 -1.60 10.33
CA SER A 77 4.12 -1.52 11.64
C SER A 77 5.63 -1.38 11.49
N ARG A 78 6.30 -0.77 12.47
CA ARG A 78 7.74 -0.49 12.40
C ARG A 78 8.55 -1.78 12.31
N GLN A 79 9.40 -1.88 11.30
CA GLN A 79 10.33 -2.99 11.11
C GLN A 79 11.67 -2.68 11.78
N LYS A 80 12.26 -3.67 12.47
CA LYS A 80 13.51 -3.50 13.24
C LYS A 80 14.74 -4.15 12.62
N GLN A 81 14.60 -5.17 11.76
CA GLN A 81 15.71 -6.10 11.47
C GLN A 81 15.86 -6.62 10.03
N ARG A 82 14.91 -6.40 9.11
CA ARG A 82 14.98 -6.99 7.77
C ARG A 82 15.04 -5.94 6.69
N LEU A 83 15.91 -6.15 5.71
CA LEU A 83 16.01 -5.34 4.51
C LEU A 83 15.00 -5.84 3.47
N THR A 84 14.03 -5.00 3.13
CA THR A 84 12.99 -5.31 2.12
C THR A 84 13.01 -4.25 1.03
N ILE A 85 12.97 -4.67 -0.23
CA ILE A 85 12.88 -3.77 -1.38
C ILE A 85 11.41 -3.63 -1.80
N GLY A 86 10.89 -2.40 -1.77
CA GLY A 86 9.57 -2.10 -2.32
C GLY A 86 9.60 -2.01 -3.84
N ARG A 87 8.64 -2.68 -4.50
CA ARG A 87 8.43 -2.60 -5.95
C ARG A 87 6.96 -2.28 -6.23
N ILE A 88 6.72 -1.05 -6.69
CA ILE A 88 5.38 -0.65 -7.13
C ILE A 88 5.05 -1.40 -8.43
N VAL A 89 3.85 -1.97 -8.50
CA VAL A 89 3.37 -2.68 -9.69
C VAL A 89 3.50 -1.82 -10.94
N THR A 90 3.78 -2.48 -12.06
CA THR A 90 3.89 -1.82 -13.37
C THR A 90 2.53 -1.30 -13.82
N CYS A 91 2.52 -0.17 -14.51
CA CYS A 91 1.37 0.35 -15.22
C CYS A 91 1.82 0.90 -16.58
N HIS A 92 0.95 0.83 -17.57
CA HIS A 92 1.18 1.32 -18.92
C HIS A 92 0.97 2.84 -19.01
N LEU A 93 1.64 3.52 -19.95
CA LEU A 93 1.52 4.96 -20.17
C LEU A 93 0.07 5.39 -20.47
N THR A 94 -0.68 4.53 -21.17
CA THR A 94 -2.08 4.79 -21.52
C THR A 94 -3.04 4.66 -20.34
N GLU A 95 -2.59 4.20 -19.17
CA GLU A 95 -3.40 4.19 -17.94
C GLU A 95 -3.51 5.58 -17.29
N GLY A 96 -2.96 6.62 -17.93
CA GLY A 96 -3.23 8.03 -17.61
C GLY A 96 -2.91 8.38 -16.17
N GLU A 97 -3.95 8.74 -15.40
CA GLU A 97 -3.83 9.13 -13.99
C GLU A 97 -3.08 8.10 -13.13
N ARG A 98 -3.28 6.80 -13.38
CA ARG A 98 -2.58 5.75 -12.64
C ARG A 98 -1.08 5.75 -12.92
N TYR A 99 -0.68 6.07 -14.16
CA TYR A 99 0.71 6.24 -14.52
C TYR A 99 1.34 7.46 -13.82
N TYR A 100 0.64 8.60 -13.81
CA TYR A 100 1.12 9.79 -13.10
C TYR A 100 1.22 9.55 -11.60
N LEU A 101 0.23 8.89 -10.99
CA LEU A 101 0.28 8.51 -9.57
C LEU A 101 1.50 7.63 -9.27
N ARG A 102 1.83 6.67 -10.15
CA ARG A 102 3.05 5.86 -10.00
C ARG A 102 4.31 6.71 -9.99
N LEU A 103 4.41 7.70 -10.88
CA LEU A 103 5.56 8.59 -10.94
C LEU A 103 5.70 9.41 -9.65
N LEU A 104 4.60 9.94 -9.11
CA LEU A 104 4.60 10.67 -7.85
C LEU A 104 5.09 9.77 -6.71
N LEU A 105 4.46 8.61 -6.51
CA LEU A 105 4.82 7.66 -5.46
C LEU A 105 6.25 7.13 -5.54
N MET A 106 6.91 7.27 -6.69
CA MET A 106 8.29 6.85 -6.90
C MET A 106 9.32 7.96 -6.71
N ASN A 107 8.93 9.23 -6.79
CA ASN A 107 9.89 10.33 -6.97
C ASN A 107 9.57 11.61 -6.16
N VAL A 108 8.38 11.73 -5.56
CA VAL A 108 7.91 12.90 -4.82
C VAL A 108 7.47 12.46 -3.42
#